data_AF-A0A8K0Y1Q1-F1
#
_entry.id   AF-A0A8K0Y1Q1-F1
#
_cell.length_a   1.000
_cell.length_b   1.000
_cell.length_c   1.000
_cell.angle_alpha   90.00
_cell.angle_beta   90.00
_cell.angle_gamma   90.00
#
_symmetry.space_group_name_H-M   'P 1'
#
loop_
_entity.id
_entity.type
_entity.pdbx_description
1 polymer ?
#
loop_
_entity_poly.entity_id
_entity_poly.type
_entity_poly.pdbx_seq_one_letter_code
_entity_poly.pdbx_strand_id
1 'polypeptide(L)'
;MAPMMRARAAQPGNVPTGLMAEYWAQRASAGIIITEETQISLQGQGYSFTPGIHSAEQVAGGRKEMDTVHAAGGRIMQQLWHVCRMSHASFHADRLPVAPSAIAPEASVWVVDPACATFASAMHLSAQAARILRIPDCGTAGAT
;
A
#
# COMPACT_ATOMS: atom_id res chain seq x y z
N MET A 1 0.80 -13.18 -13.29
CA MET A 1 1.39 -11.84 -13.30
C MET A 1 1.82 -11.52 -11.88
N ALA A 2 3.10 -11.25 -11.68
CA ALA A 2 3.67 -10.94 -10.37
C ALA A 2 3.12 -9.61 -9.81
N PRO A 3 3.12 -9.43 -8.48
CA PRO A 3 2.85 -8.13 -7.89
C PRO A 3 3.90 -7.11 -8.33
N MET A 4 3.46 -5.90 -8.69
CA MET A 4 4.34 -4.84 -9.16
C MET A 4 3.80 -3.47 -8.73
N MET A 5 4.45 -2.81 -7.77
CA MET A 5 4.15 -1.44 -7.36
C MET A 5 4.11 -0.46 -8.55
N ARG A 6 2.99 0.26 -8.73
CA ARG A 6 2.83 1.24 -9.82
C ARG A 6 2.71 2.68 -9.35
N ALA A 7 2.29 2.90 -8.10
CA ALA A 7 2.13 4.22 -7.49
C ALA A 7 1.20 5.12 -8.31
N ARG A 8 -0.04 4.65 -8.54
CA ARG A 8 -1.07 5.34 -9.37
C ARG A 8 -2.43 5.49 -8.65
N ALA A 9 -2.50 5.24 -7.35
CA ALA A 9 -3.72 5.44 -6.59
C ALA A 9 -4.07 6.93 -6.49
N ALA A 10 -5.38 7.24 -6.46
CA ALA A 10 -5.87 8.61 -6.40
C ALA A 10 -5.43 9.32 -5.11
N GLN A 11 -5.22 10.63 -5.23
CA GLN A 11 -5.01 11.52 -4.09
C GLN A 11 -6.16 12.55 -4.00
N PRO A 12 -6.62 12.87 -2.78
CA PRO A 12 -6.28 12.22 -1.51
C PRO A 12 -6.91 10.80 -1.40
N GLY A 13 -6.41 9.99 -0.46
CA GLY A 13 -7.10 8.78 -0.01
C GLY A 13 -6.56 7.44 -0.50
N ASN A 14 -5.60 7.41 -1.42
CA ASN A 14 -4.98 6.18 -1.92
C ASN A 14 -6.02 5.17 -2.47
N VAL A 15 -7.02 5.68 -3.19
CA VAL A 15 -8.13 4.88 -3.74
C VAL A 15 -7.75 4.34 -5.12
N PRO A 16 -7.95 3.04 -5.41
CA PRO A 16 -7.78 2.51 -6.76
C PRO A 16 -8.65 3.24 -7.80
N THR A 17 -8.10 3.48 -8.98
CA THR A 17 -8.75 4.31 -10.02
C THR A 17 -9.24 3.48 -11.21
N GLY A 18 -10.06 4.09 -12.07
CA GLY A 18 -10.45 3.48 -13.34
C GLY A 18 -9.25 3.13 -14.24
N LEU A 19 -8.18 3.93 -14.19
CA LEU A 19 -6.93 3.67 -14.90
C LEU A 19 -6.28 2.36 -14.43
N MET A 20 -6.27 2.12 -13.12
CA MET A 20 -5.70 0.89 -12.56
C MET A 20 -6.55 -0.34 -12.94
N ALA A 21 -7.89 -0.20 -12.90
CA ALA A 21 -8.80 -1.26 -13.34
C ALA A 21 -8.58 -1.64 -14.82
N GLU A 22 -8.46 -0.65 -15.71
CA GLU A 22 -8.14 -0.87 -17.12
C GLU A 22 -6.78 -1.54 -17.29
N TYR A 23 -5.76 -1.09 -16.54
CA TYR A 23 -4.42 -1.66 -16.56
C TYR A 23 -4.40 -3.17 -16.23
N TRP A 24 -5.17 -3.60 -15.22
CA TRP A 24 -5.28 -5.01 -14.87
C TRP A 24 -6.12 -5.81 -15.89
N ALA A 25 -7.21 -5.24 -16.39
CA ALA A 25 -8.09 -5.88 -17.36
C ALA A 25 -7.35 -6.24 -18.66
N GLN A 26 -6.45 -5.36 -19.13
CA GLN A 26 -5.56 -5.63 -20.28
C GLN A 26 -4.67 -6.87 -20.09
N ARG A 27 -4.52 -7.37 -18.86
CA ARG A 27 -3.63 -8.49 -18.49
C ARG A 27 -4.41 -9.72 -18.00
N ALA A 28 -5.73 -9.73 -18.18
CA ALA A 28 -6.61 -10.82 -17.77
C ALA A 28 -6.26 -12.19 -18.42
N SER A 29 -5.48 -12.20 -19.51
CA SER A 29 -4.95 -13.42 -20.12
C SER A 29 -3.91 -14.16 -19.27
N ALA A 30 -3.35 -13.52 -18.23
CA ALA A 30 -2.50 -14.20 -17.27
C ALA A 30 -3.29 -15.25 -16.48
N GLY A 31 -2.68 -16.41 -16.21
CA GLY A 31 -3.35 -17.48 -15.45
C GLY A 31 -3.89 -17.02 -14.09
N ILE A 32 -3.14 -16.14 -13.40
CA ILE A 32 -3.58 -15.39 -12.23
C ILE A 32 -2.84 -14.05 -12.16
N ILE A 33 -3.51 -13.01 -11.73
CA ILE A 33 -2.95 -11.68 -11.42
C ILE A 33 -2.85 -11.53 -9.91
N ILE A 34 -1.73 -11.00 -9.45
CA ILE A 34 -1.58 -10.51 -8.08
C ILE A 34 -1.44 -9.00 -8.20
N THR A 35 -2.26 -8.23 -7.47
CA THR A 35 -2.23 -6.76 -7.52
C THR A 35 -0.87 -6.21 -7.10
N GLU A 36 -0.69 -4.90 -7.31
CA GLU A 36 0.31 -4.18 -6.53
C GLU A 36 0.01 -4.22 -5.03
N GLU A 37 1.04 -3.93 -4.26
CA GLU A 37 1.03 -3.96 -2.81
C GLU A 37 -0.06 -3.02 -2.26
N THR A 38 -1.00 -3.58 -1.51
CA THR A 38 -2.17 -2.85 -1.00
C THR A 38 -2.08 -2.72 0.53
N GLN A 39 -1.90 -1.50 1.05
CA GLN A 39 -1.69 -1.33 2.49
C GLN A 39 -2.95 -1.66 3.31
N ILE A 40 -2.77 -2.48 4.35
CA ILE A 40 -3.85 -2.91 5.26
C ILE A 40 -4.22 -1.86 6.30
N SER A 41 -3.43 -0.80 6.44
CA SER A 41 -3.68 0.30 7.37
C SER A 41 -2.86 1.53 6.98
N LEU A 42 -3.22 2.69 7.55
CA LEU A 42 -2.41 3.91 7.44
C LEU A 42 -0.98 3.70 7.96
N GLN A 43 -0.81 2.93 9.03
CA GLN A 43 0.49 2.58 9.62
C GLN A 43 1.36 1.73 8.68
N GLY A 44 0.73 0.98 7.77
CA GLY A 44 1.38 0.12 6.80
C GLY A 44 1.82 0.81 5.51
N GLN A 45 1.60 2.12 5.35
CA GLN A 45 2.02 2.86 4.16
C GLN A 45 3.52 3.17 4.19
N GLY A 46 4.22 2.94 3.07
CA GLY A 46 5.66 3.25 2.93
C GLY A 46 6.05 4.08 1.73
N TYR A 47 5.17 4.16 0.75
CA TYR A 47 5.43 4.79 -0.53
C TYR A 47 4.24 5.68 -0.89
N SER A 48 4.49 6.72 -1.68
CA SER A 48 3.41 7.58 -2.16
C SER A 48 2.53 6.82 -3.16
N PHE A 49 1.23 7.12 -3.16
CA PHE A 49 0.27 6.72 -4.19
C PHE A 49 0.08 5.20 -4.34
N THR A 50 0.40 4.42 -3.31
CA THR A 50 0.08 2.99 -3.23
C THR A 50 -1.36 2.82 -2.76
N PRO A 51 -2.14 1.87 -3.32
CA PRO A 51 -3.54 1.68 -2.95
C PRO A 51 -3.68 1.12 -1.52
N GLY A 52 -4.73 1.51 -0.80
CA GLY A 52 -5.09 0.92 0.50
C GLY A 52 -6.29 -0.03 0.43
N ILE A 53 -6.59 -0.71 1.55
CA ILE A 53 -7.81 -1.52 1.73
C ILE A 53 -8.45 -1.34 3.12
N HIS A 54 -8.26 -0.18 3.73
CA HIS A 54 -8.66 0.14 5.11
C HIS A 54 -9.73 1.24 5.18
N SER A 55 -10.31 1.66 4.06
CA SER A 55 -11.47 2.56 3.98
C SER A 55 -12.55 2.00 3.04
N ALA A 56 -13.78 2.48 3.18
CA ALA A 56 -14.89 2.04 2.32
C ALA A 56 -14.66 2.40 0.85
N GLU A 57 -14.09 3.58 0.58
CA GLU A 57 -13.76 4.06 -0.76
C GLU A 57 -12.67 3.20 -1.41
N GLN A 58 -11.65 2.82 -0.63
CA GLN A 58 -10.59 1.91 -1.05
C GLN A 58 -11.13 0.53 -1.41
N VAL A 59 -12.03 -0.02 -0.58
CA VAL A 59 -12.72 -1.29 -0.85
C VAL A 59 -13.57 -1.20 -2.12
N ALA A 60 -14.31 -0.10 -2.31
CA ALA A 60 -15.11 0.10 -3.52
C ALA A 60 -14.23 0.22 -4.78
N GLY A 61 -13.12 0.94 -4.71
CA GLY A 61 -12.13 1.04 -5.79
C GLY A 61 -11.52 -0.33 -6.13
N GLY A 62 -11.06 -1.07 -5.13
CA GLY A 62 -10.49 -2.40 -5.32
C GLY A 62 -11.49 -3.41 -5.88
N ARG A 63 -12.76 -3.35 -5.45
CA ARG A 63 -13.84 -4.15 -6.03
C ARG A 63 -13.99 -3.87 -7.52
N LYS A 64 -13.95 -2.59 -7.94
CA LYS A 64 -14.03 -2.23 -9.37
C LYS A 64 -12.89 -2.83 -10.19
N GLU A 65 -11.66 -2.88 -9.66
CA GLU A 65 -10.54 -3.55 -10.35
C GLU A 65 -10.82 -5.04 -10.53
N MET A 66 -11.25 -5.71 -9.45
CA MET A 66 -11.56 -7.15 -9.48
C MET A 66 -12.69 -7.46 -10.46
N ASP A 67 -13.79 -6.71 -10.38
CA ASP A 67 -14.96 -6.88 -11.26
C ASP A 67 -14.57 -6.67 -12.73
N THR A 68 -13.70 -5.69 -13.03
CA THR A 68 -13.23 -5.44 -14.41
C THR A 68 -12.38 -6.60 -14.93
N VAL A 69 -11.50 -7.17 -14.12
CA VAL A 69 -10.69 -8.34 -14.51
C VAL A 69 -11.56 -9.59 -14.68
N HIS A 70 -12.52 -9.82 -13.78
CA HIS A 70 -13.45 -10.93 -13.91
C HIS A 70 -14.34 -10.80 -15.16
N ALA A 71 -14.80 -9.59 -15.49
CA ALA A 71 -15.54 -9.33 -16.73
C ALA A 71 -14.69 -9.61 -17.99
N ALA A 72 -13.37 -9.43 -17.92
CA ALA A 72 -12.42 -9.81 -18.97
C ALA A 72 -12.03 -11.31 -18.95
N GLY A 73 -12.65 -12.13 -18.10
CA GLY A 73 -12.39 -13.57 -17.99
C GLY A 73 -11.12 -13.93 -17.21
N GLY A 74 -10.50 -12.97 -16.52
CA GLY A 74 -9.28 -13.17 -15.75
C GLY A 74 -9.53 -13.58 -14.30
N ARG A 75 -8.43 -13.88 -13.58
CA ARG A 75 -8.42 -14.13 -12.13
C ARG A 75 -7.45 -13.18 -11.45
N ILE A 76 -7.85 -12.60 -10.33
CA ILE A 76 -7.04 -11.61 -9.60
C ILE A 76 -7.14 -11.78 -8.09
N MET A 77 -6.04 -11.55 -7.38
CA MET A 77 -5.98 -11.54 -5.91
C MET A 77 -5.24 -10.29 -5.43
N GLN A 78 -5.68 -9.72 -4.31
CA GLN A 78 -5.00 -8.60 -3.68
C GLN A 78 -3.81 -9.04 -2.83
N GLN A 79 -2.67 -8.36 -2.99
CA GLN A 79 -1.52 -8.53 -2.12
C GLN A 79 -1.64 -7.60 -0.90
N LEU A 80 -1.99 -8.18 0.25
CA LEU A 80 -2.03 -7.46 1.51
C LEU A 80 -0.61 -7.05 1.95
N TRP A 81 -0.45 -5.79 2.35
CA TRP A 81 0.87 -5.23 2.60
C TRP A 81 0.96 -4.37 3.87
N HIS A 82 2.11 -4.48 4.54
CA HIS A 82 2.52 -3.62 5.63
C HIS A 82 4.05 -3.45 5.56
N VAL A 83 4.53 -2.23 5.34
CA VAL A 83 5.96 -1.96 5.08
C VAL A 83 6.85 -1.95 6.32
N CYS A 84 6.24 -1.80 7.51
CA CYS A 84 6.95 -1.65 8.77
C CYS A 84 7.94 -0.45 8.69
N ARG A 85 9.22 -0.67 8.99
CA ARG A 85 10.27 0.37 8.98
C ARG A 85 10.62 0.90 7.60
N MET A 86 10.18 0.25 6.51
CA MET A 86 10.40 0.73 5.14
C MET A 86 9.39 1.82 4.80
N SER A 87 9.39 2.91 5.58
CA SER A 87 8.44 4.01 5.50
C SER A 87 9.06 5.33 5.95
N HIS A 88 8.39 6.44 5.67
CA HIS A 88 8.87 7.79 5.95
C HIS A 88 7.94 8.55 6.91
N ALA A 89 8.51 9.48 7.69
CA ALA A 89 7.80 10.30 8.69
C ALA A 89 6.60 11.09 8.14
N SER A 90 6.59 11.41 6.86
CA SER A 90 5.47 12.13 6.22
C SER A 90 4.18 11.34 6.16
N PHE A 91 4.23 10.00 6.22
CA PHE A 91 3.03 9.15 6.16
C PHE A 91 2.38 8.92 7.53
N HIS A 92 3.07 9.28 8.63
CA HIS A 92 2.63 8.96 9.99
C HIS A 92 2.35 10.23 10.78
N ALA A 93 1.18 10.29 11.43
CA ALA A 93 0.79 11.43 12.26
C ALA A 93 1.78 11.68 13.40
N ASP A 94 2.33 10.61 13.99
CA ASP A 94 3.34 10.65 15.05
C ASP A 94 4.78 10.62 14.52
N ARG A 95 4.96 10.74 13.20
CA ARG A 95 6.25 10.79 12.50
C ARG A 95 7.10 9.52 12.62
N LEU A 96 6.57 8.41 13.16
CA LEU A 96 7.35 7.19 13.38
C LEU A 96 6.69 5.96 12.72
N PRO A 97 7.45 5.15 11.97
CA PRO A 97 6.96 3.87 11.47
C PRO A 97 7.10 2.82 12.58
N VAL A 98 6.49 1.65 12.37
CA VAL A 98 6.59 0.52 13.30
C VAL A 98 7.55 -0.56 12.78
N ALA A 99 8.19 -1.28 13.68
CA ALA A 99 9.08 -2.38 13.35
C ALA A 99 9.18 -3.39 14.51
N PRO A 100 9.71 -4.60 14.30
CA PRO A 100 10.02 -5.49 15.42
C PRO A 100 11.08 -4.92 16.38
N SER A 101 11.98 -4.07 15.88
CA SER A 101 13.06 -3.45 16.66
C SER A 101 13.25 -1.98 16.26
N ALA A 102 13.74 -1.16 17.20
CA ALA A 102 14.07 0.24 16.97
C ALA A 102 15.39 0.43 16.18
N ILE A 103 15.46 -0.16 14.98
CA ILE A 103 16.62 -0.13 14.10
C ILE A 103 16.21 0.49 12.76
N ALA A 104 16.80 1.63 12.44
CA ALA A 104 16.60 2.31 11.16
C ALA A 104 17.13 1.44 10.01
N PRO A 105 16.41 1.36 8.87
CA PRO A 105 16.93 0.68 7.69
C PRO A 105 17.93 1.58 6.95
N GLU A 106 19.00 0.98 6.44
CA GLU A 106 19.91 1.63 5.49
C GLU A 106 19.34 1.49 4.07
N ALA A 107 18.26 2.22 3.82
CA ALA A 107 17.51 2.17 2.57
C ALA A 107 16.83 3.50 2.29
N SER A 108 16.23 3.60 1.11
CA SER A 108 15.42 4.74 0.72
C SER A 108 14.05 4.31 0.24
N VAL A 109 13.06 5.16 0.47
CA VAL A 109 11.68 4.98 -0.01
C VAL A 109 11.27 6.13 -0.92
N TRP A 110 10.29 5.86 -1.79
CA TRP A 110 9.78 6.85 -2.71
C TRP A 110 8.64 7.67 -2.08
N VAL A 111 8.83 8.98 -2.01
CA VAL A 111 7.87 9.94 -1.47
C VAL A 111 7.71 11.07 -2.49
N VAL A 112 6.49 11.57 -2.70
CA VAL A 112 6.27 12.75 -3.54
C VAL A 112 6.59 14.03 -2.79
N ASP A 113 7.24 14.98 -3.47
CA ASP A 113 7.51 16.31 -2.94
C ASP A 113 6.23 17.16 -3.08
N PRO A 114 5.62 17.60 -1.97
CA PRO A 114 4.43 18.45 -2.02
C PRO A 114 4.70 19.83 -2.63
N ALA A 115 5.95 20.30 -2.70
CA ALA A 115 6.30 21.62 -3.22
C ALA A 115 6.43 21.68 -4.76
N CYS A 116 6.77 20.56 -5.40
CA CYS A 116 7.12 20.56 -6.83
C CYS A 116 6.21 19.69 -7.71
N ALA A 117 5.28 18.92 -7.12
CA ALA A 117 4.40 17.98 -7.83
C ALA A 117 5.14 17.04 -8.82
N THR A 118 6.47 16.89 -8.63
CA THR A 118 7.41 16.11 -9.45
C THR A 118 8.28 15.27 -8.51
N PHE A 119 8.92 14.24 -9.08
CA PHE A 119 9.67 13.20 -8.36
C PHE A 119 10.53 13.75 -7.22
N ALA A 120 10.21 13.42 -5.97
CA ALA A 120 11.17 13.58 -4.89
C ALA A 120 12.11 12.38 -4.87
N SER A 121 13.37 12.71 -4.62
CA SER A 121 14.48 11.78 -4.44
C SER A 121 14.14 10.70 -3.41
N ALA A 122 14.75 9.52 -3.57
CA ALA A 122 14.65 8.45 -2.60
C ALA A 122 15.17 8.97 -1.23
N MET A 123 14.28 9.26 -0.29
CA MET A 123 14.68 9.82 1.01
C MET A 123 15.33 8.73 1.86
N HIS A 124 16.53 9.02 2.33
CA HIS A 124 17.33 8.09 3.12
C HIS A 124 16.73 7.92 4.52
N LEU A 125 16.48 6.68 4.93
CA LEU A 125 15.78 6.33 6.17
C LEU A 125 16.70 6.24 7.40
N SER A 126 17.99 6.52 7.26
CA SER A 126 19.01 6.21 8.28
C SER A 126 18.84 6.92 9.63
N ALA A 127 18.10 8.03 9.68
CA ALA A 127 17.87 8.79 10.91
C ALA A 127 16.55 8.47 11.63
N GLN A 128 15.66 7.65 11.04
CA GLN A 128 14.31 7.44 11.57
C GLN A 128 14.22 6.10 12.31
N ALA A 129 14.37 6.15 13.64
CA ALA A 129 14.09 4.99 14.49
C ALA A 129 12.62 4.61 14.41
N ALA A 130 12.32 3.32 14.20
CA ALA A 130 10.96 2.81 14.24
C ALA A 130 10.53 2.52 15.69
N ARG A 131 9.24 2.69 16.00
CA ARG A 131 8.69 2.21 17.28
C ARG A 131 8.48 0.70 17.22
N ILE A 132 8.59 0.02 18.35
CA ILE A 132 8.33 -1.42 18.41
C ILE A 132 6.84 -1.67 18.15
N LEU A 133 6.52 -2.48 17.13
CA LEU A 133 5.16 -2.94 16.88
C LEU A 133 4.75 -3.86 18.03
N ARG A 134 3.79 -3.41 18.82
CA ARG A 134 3.03 -4.28 19.72
C ARG A 134 1.78 -4.67 18.97
N ILE A 135 1.73 -5.91 18.50
CA ILE A 135 0.46 -6.52 18.12
C ILE A 135 -0.31 -6.60 19.44
N PRO A 136 -1.46 -5.92 19.61
CA PRO A 136 -2.27 -6.16 20.81
C PRO A 136 -2.46 -7.67 20.91
N ASP A 137 -2.26 -8.24 22.10
CA ASP A 137 -2.38 -9.68 22.38
C ASP A 137 -3.50 -10.24 21.53
N CYS A 138 -3.25 -11.36 20.84
CA CYS A 138 -4.26 -12.05 20.05
C CYS A 138 -5.45 -12.37 20.96
N GLY A 139 -6.37 -11.41 21.07
CA GLY A 139 -7.51 -11.48 21.92
C GLY A 139 -8.31 -12.65 21.41
N THR A 140 -8.51 -13.64 22.27
CA THR A 140 -9.59 -14.61 22.13
C THR A 140 -10.81 -13.86 21.61
N ALA A 141 -11.24 -14.19 20.39
CA ALA A 141 -12.50 -13.71 19.85
C ALA A 141 -13.55 -13.97 20.93
N GLY A 142 -14.07 -12.89 21.51
CA GLY A 142 -15.10 -12.94 22.52
C GLY A 142 -16.33 -13.56 21.89
N ALA A 143 -16.58 -14.83 22.22
CA ALA A 143 -17.89 -15.42 22.11
C ALA A 143 -18.74 -14.85 23.26
N THR A 144 -19.52 -13.82 22.96
CA THR A 144 -20.74 -13.47 23.69
C THR A 144 -21.76 -12.94 22.70
#